data_AF-A0A1C6NZT6-F1
#
_entry.id   AF-A0A1C6NZT6-F1
#
_cell.length_a   1.000
_cell.length_b   1.000
_cell.length_c   1.000
_cell.angle_alpha   90.00
_cell.angle_beta   90.00
_cell.angle_gamma   90.00
#
_symmetry.space_group_name_H-M   'P 1'
#
loop_
_entity.id
_entity.type
_entity.pdbx_description
1 polymer ?
#
loop_
_entity_poly.entity_id
_entity_poly.type
_entity_poly.pdbx_seq_one_letter_code
_entity_poly.pdbx_strand_id
1 'polypeptide(L)'
;MNFGKVLVPLVGIVLIAGAWRSYGWAGVALAVGAMVMFVLLNLNRAIQVLKRAADRPIGTVASAVMLNAKLKPKASLLHVVALTRAIGELRSPKDTQPEVFRWTDAGGSWVDASFVNGKLTEWKLVRPEPTEDEAAAIEADAPASDAVKPGATDALRPPV
;
A
#
# COMPACT_ATOMS: atom_id res chain seq x y z
N MET A 1 -18.75 10.69 -17.84
CA MET A 1 -19.46 11.50 -16.81
C MET A 1 -20.05 10.53 -15.79
N ASN A 2 -19.87 10.76 -14.49
CA ASN A 2 -20.19 9.79 -13.43
C ASN A 2 -21.72 9.68 -13.21
N PHE A 3 -22.43 9.00 -14.12
CA PHE A 3 -23.88 8.81 -14.09
C PHE A 3 -24.38 8.26 -12.75
N GLY A 4 -23.62 7.36 -12.10
CA GLY A 4 -23.96 6.82 -10.78
C GLY A 4 -24.01 7.86 -9.65
N LYS A 5 -23.29 8.99 -9.75
CA LYS A 5 -23.32 10.05 -8.72
C LYS A 5 -24.53 10.98 -8.86
N VAL A 6 -25.15 11.03 -10.04
CA VAL A 6 -26.33 11.88 -10.32
C VAL A 6 -27.62 11.08 -10.23
N LEU A 7 -27.60 9.81 -10.66
CA LEU A 7 -28.79 8.97 -10.70
C LEU A 7 -29.27 8.59 -9.28
N VAL A 8 -28.33 8.33 -8.36
CA VAL A 8 -28.64 7.98 -6.96
C VAL A 8 -29.41 9.08 -6.21
N PRO A 9 -28.98 10.36 -6.18
CA PRO A 9 -29.76 11.40 -5.53
C PRO A 9 -31.11 11.67 -6.22
N LEU A 10 -31.18 11.52 -7.54
CA LEU A 10 -32.38 11.77 -8.33
C LEU A 10 -33.47 10.71 -8.04
N VAL A 11 -33.08 9.44 -7.96
CA VAL A 11 -33.97 8.34 -7.51
C VAL A 11 -34.44 8.57 -6.07
N GLY A 12 -33.57 9.06 -5.18
CA GLY A 12 -33.94 9.42 -3.80
C GLY A 12 -35.03 10.48 -3.74
N ILE A 13 -34.93 11.54 -4.55
CA ILE A 13 -35.94 12.62 -4.61
C ILE A 13 -37.28 12.10 -5.15
N VAL A 14 -37.25 11.27 -6.19
CA VAL A 14 -38.48 10.70 -6.78
C VAL A 14 -39.20 9.75 -5.81
N LEU A 15 -38.46 8.94 -5.05
CA LEU A 15 -39.05 8.05 -4.04
C LEU A 15 -39.65 8.82 -2.87
N ILE A 16 -39.01 9.90 -2.40
CA ILE A 16 -39.57 10.75 -1.33
C ILE A 16 -40.84 11.46 -1.80
N ALA A 17 -40.83 12.02 -3.03
CA ALA A 17 -42.00 12.66 -3.60
C ALA A 17 -43.16 11.68 -3.83
N GLY A 18 -42.86 10.46 -4.29
CA GLY A 18 -43.84 9.39 -4.46
C GLY A 18 -44.42 8.90 -3.13
N ALA A 19 -43.59 8.71 -2.10
CA ALA A 19 -44.02 8.29 -0.77
C ALA A 19 -44.87 9.35 -0.05
N TRP A 20 -44.56 10.64 -0.24
CA TRP A 20 -45.37 11.74 0.31
C TRP A 20 -46.77 11.78 -0.33
N ARG A 21 -46.85 11.53 -1.64
CA ARG A 21 -48.12 11.50 -2.40
C ARG A 21 -49.04 10.34 -1.98
N SER A 22 -48.50 9.19 -1.58
CA SER A 22 -49.31 7.99 -1.33
C SER A 22 -49.56 7.70 0.16
N TYR A 23 -48.65 8.04 1.06
CA TYR A 23 -48.71 7.66 2.50
C TYR A 23 -48.50 8.83 3.48
N GLY A 24 -48.36 10.06 2.99
CA GLY A 24 -48.17 11.25 3.84
C GLY A 24 -46.97 11.12 4.78
N TRP A 25 -47.17 11.36 6.07
CA TRP A 25 -46.12 11.33 7.10
C TRP A 25 -45.53 9.93 7.37
N ALA A 26 -46.31 8.87 7.20
CA ALA A 26 -45.81 7.50 7.37
C ALA A 26 -44.80 7.12 6.28
N GLY A 27 -45.03 7.59 5.04
CA GLY A 27 -44.09 7.40 3.93
C GLY A 27 -42.77 8.13 4.13
N VAL A 28 -42.81 9.35 4.70
CA VAL A 28 -41.60 10.11 5.07
C VAL A 28 -40.80 9.38 6.15
N ALA A 29 -41.47 8.87 7.19
CA ALA A 29 -40.81 8.11 8.25
C ALA A 29 -40.12 6.85 7.69
N LEU A 30 -40.76 6.15 6.76
CA LEU A 30 -40.18 4.97 6.10
C LEU A 30 -38.98 5.34 5.22
N ALA A 31 -39.09 6.40 4.41
CA ALA A 31 -38.00 6.88 3.56
C ALA A 31 -36.78 7.32 4.37
N VAL A 32 -37.00 8.07 5.46
CA VAL A 32 -35.93 8.49 6.38
C VAL A 32 -35.30 7.27 7.06
N GLY A 33 -36.11 6.32 7.52
CA GLY A 33 -35.61 5.07 8.12
C GLY A 33 -34.75 4.26 7.15
N ALA A 34 -35.20 4.10 5.90
CA ALA A 34 -34.43 3.43 4.85
C ALA A 34 -33.14 4.18 4.51
N MET A 35 -33.15 5.51 4.49
CA MET A 35 -31.96 6.32 4.26
C MET A 35 -30.94 6.18 5.39
N VAL A 36 -31.38 6.24 6.65
CA VAL A 36 -30.51 6.02 7.82
C VAL A 36 -29.92 4.61 7.79
N MET A 37 -30.75 3.59 7.55
CA MET A 37 -30.30 2.21 7.39
C MET A 37 -29.24 2.06 6.28
N PHE A 38 -29.49 2.68 5.13
CA PHE A 38 -28.55 2.68 4.02
C PHE A 38 -27.22 3.35 4.39
N VAL A 39 -27.26 4.49 5.08
CA VAL A 39 -26.07 5.19 5.56
C VAL A 39 -25.29 4.32 6.55
N LEU A 40 -25.95 3.69 7.53
CA LEU A 40 -25.31 2.80 8.50
C LEU A 40 -24.63 1.59 7.83
N LEU A 41 -25.30 0.95 6.87
CA LEU A 41 -24.72 -0.16 6.11
C LEU A 41 -23.51 0.28 5.27
N ASN A 42 -23.60 1.45 4.63
CA ASN A 42 -22.51 1.97 3.82
C ASN A 42 -21.34 2.47 4.67
N LEU A 43 -21.61 2.99 5.88
CA LEU A 43 -20.59 3.41 6.83
C LEU A 43 -19.79 2.21 7.34
N ASN A 44 -20.44 1.06 7.59
CA ASN A 44 -19.75 -0.19 7.91
C ASN A 44 -18.78 -0.63 6.82
N ARG A 45 -19.16 -0.48 5.54
CA ARG A 45 -18.27 -0.80 4.42
C ARG A 45 -17.04 0.13 4.39
N ALA A 46 -17.23 1.42 4.67
CA ALA A 46 -16.12 2.39 4.76
C ALA A 46 -15.18 2.07 5.94
N ILE A 47 -15.73 1.73 7.10
CA ILE A 47 -14.95 1.34 8.30
C ILE A 47 -14.15 0.07 8.05
N GLN A 48 -14.70 -0.93 7.36
CA GLN A 48 -13.97 -2.16 7.03
C GLN A 48 -12.76 -1.92 6.11
N VAL A 49 -12.86 -0.96 5.18
CA VAL A 49 -11.72 -0.57 4.33
C VAL A 49 -10.64 0.12 5.15
N LEU A 50 -11.04 1.02 6.06
CA LEU A 50 -10.10 1.71 6.95
C LEU A 50 -9.44 0.75 7.94
N LYS A 51 -10.19 -0.21 8.49
CA LYS A 51 -9.69 -1.26 9.38
C LYS A 51 -8.62 -2.13 8.70
N ARG A 52 -8.83 -2.52 7.43
CA ARG A 52 -7.82 -3.25 6.64
C ARG A 52 -6.54 -2.44 6.38
N ALA A 53 -6.61 -1.11 6.36
CA ALA A 53 -5.43 -0.25 6.25
C ALA A 53 -4.74 -0.05 7.61
N ALA A 54 -5.50 -0.06 8.71
CA ALA A 54 -4.99 0.07 10.07
C ALA A 54 -4.35 -1.23 10.61
N ASP A 55 -4.85 -2.40 10.19
CA ASP A 55 -4.31 -3.72 10.56
C ASP A 55 -2.96 -4.03 9.87
N ARG A 56 -2.46 -3.13 9.02
CA ARG A 56 -1.16 -3.28 8.36
C ARG A 56 -0.07 -2.60 9.18
N PRO A 57 1.08 -3.28 9.41
CA PRO A 57 2.18 -2.69 10.17
C PRO A 57 2.62 -1.37 9.54
N ILE A 58 2.74 -0.35 10.39
CA ILE A 58 3.14 1.01 10.00
C ILE A 58 4.48 0.93 9.28
N GLY A 59 4.61 1.66 8.18
CA GLY A 59 5.83 1.75 7.40
C GLY A 59 6.13 0.51 6.56
N THR A 60 5.21 -0.44 6.37
CA THR A 60 5.49 -1.62 5.52
C THR A 60 4.97 -1.47 4.10
N VAL A 61 5.74 -1.95 3.12
CA VAL A 61 5.34 -2.01 1.71
C VAL A 61 5.71 -3.35 1.09
N ALA A 62 4.95 -3.79 0.07
CA ALA A 62 5.21 -5.06 -0.60
C ALA A 62 6.58 -5.11 -1.32
N SER A 63 7.05 -3.98 -1.85
CA SER A 63 8.38 -3.85 -2.46
C SER A 63 8.77 -2.37 -2.51
N ALA A 64 9.94 -2.05 -1.94
CA ALA A 64 10.48 -0.70 -1.93
C ALA A 64 10.84 -0.24 -3.36
N VAL A 65 11.32 -1.16 -4.20
CA VAL A 65 11.65 -0.88 -5.62
C VAL A 65 10.41 -0.50 -6.42
N MET A 66 9.32 -1.25 -6.25
CA MET A 66 8.06 -0.97 -6.95
C MET A 66 7.45 0.36 -6.49
N LEU A 67 7.56 0.68 -5.20
CA LEU A 67 7.14 1.97 -4.68
C LEU A 67 7.96 3.10 -5.31
N ASN A 68 9.29 3.00 -5.29
CA ASN A 68 10.20 3.95 -5.90
C ASN A 68 9.86 4.25 -7.37
N ALA A 69 9.51 3.22 -8.15
CA ALA A 69 9.12 3.37 -9.56
C ALA A 69 7.74 4.03 -9.76
N LYS A 70 6.84 3.91 -8.79
CA LYS A 70 5.46 4.45 -8.87
C LYS A 70 5.35 5.88 -8.33
N LEU A 71 6.33 6.34 -7.54
CA LEU A 71 6.33 7.69 -7.00
C LEU A 71 6.49 8.72 -8.11
N LYS A 72 5.76 9.82 -7.96
CA LYS A 72 5.74 10.93 -8.91
C LYS A 72 5.83 12.26 -8.16
N PRO A 73 6.51 13.26 -8.71
CA PRO A 73 6.58 14.58 -8.09
C PRO A 73 5.16 15.13 -7.84
N LYS A 74 4.99 15.86 -6.74
CA LYS A 74 3.73 16.50 -6.33
C LYS A 74 2.59 15.53 -5.95
N ALA A 75 2.85 14.22 -5.89
CA ALA A 75 1.91 13.27 -5.30
C ALA A 75 1.61 13.66 -3.85
N SER A 76 0.36 13.58 -3.41
CA SER A 76 0.03 13.86 -2.01
C SER A 76 0.42 12.70 -1.11
N LEU A 77 0.67 12.98 0.17
CA LEU A 77 0.89 11.94 1.18
C LEU A 77 -0.22 10.88 1.15
N LEU A 78 -1.48 11.33 1.06
CA LEU A 78 -2.65 10.44 0.98
C LEU A 78 -2.64 9.56 -0.29
N HIS A 79 -2.16 10.09 -1.43
CA HIS A 79 -1.98 9.29 -2.63
C HIS A 79 -0.94 8.18 -2.43
N VAL A 80 0.20 8.49 -1.80
CA VAL A 80 1.24 7.51 -1.51
C VAL A 80 0.73 6.44 -0.55
N VAL A 81 0.03 6.83 0.52
CA VAL A 81 -0.62 5.89 1.45
C VAL A 81 -1.65 5.01 0.75
N ALA A 82 -2.40 5.52 -0.22
CA ALA A 82 -3.32 4.70 -1.02
C ALA A 82 -2.59 3.68 -1.91
N LEU A 83 -1.41 4.05 -2.45
CA LEU A 83 -0.57 3.16 -3.27
C LEU A 83 0.05 2.03 -2.44
N THR A 84 0.60 2.34 -1.26
CA THR A 84 1.23 1.37 -0.35
C THR A 84 0.20 0.59 0.46
N ARG A 85 -0.98 1.18 0.66
CA ARG A 85 -2.03 0.74 1.60
C ARG A 85 -1.49 0.61 3.03
N ALA A 86 -0.51 1.45 3.38
CA ALA A 86 0.13 1.53 4.68
C ALA A 86 0.54 2.97 4.99
N ILE A 87 0.36 3.38 6.24
CA ILE A 87 0.86 4.67 6.74
C ILE A 87 2.39 4.59 6.75
N GLY A 88 3.09 5.63 6.30
CA GLY A 88 4.55 5.69 6.39
C GLY A 88 5.02 5.88 7.83
N GLU A 89 6.21 5.38 8.15
CA GLU A 89 6.86 5.66 9.44
C GLU A 89 7.44 7.08 9.39
N LEU A 90 6.98 7.97 10.29
CA LEU A 90 7.49 9.34 10.36
C LEU A 90 8.93 9.33 10.93
N ARG A 91 9.88 9.84 10.15
CA ARG A 91 11.30 9.92 10.50
C ARG A 91 11.76 11.35 10.85
N SER A 92 10.98 12.36 10.48
CA SER A 92 11.20 13.74 10.91
C SER A 92 10.53 14.02 12.27
N PRO A 93 10.99 15.03 13.02
CA PRO A 93 10.24 15.53 14.17
C PRO A 93 8.81 15.93 13.78
N LYS A 94 7.88 15.81 14.73
CA LYS A 94 6.50 16.25 14.51
C LYS A 94 6.47 17.76 14.22
N ASP A 95 5.51 18.17 13.40
CA ASP A 95 5.25 19.57 13.03
C ASP A 95 6.44 20.29 12.38
N THR A 96 7.37 19.53 11.78
CA THR A 96 8.55 20.06 11.09
C THR A 96 8.48 19.76 9.60
N GLN A 97 8.83 20.76 8.78
CA GLN A 97 8.97 20.61 7.32
C GLN A 97 10.45 20.57 6.92
N PRO A 98 10.85 19.70 5.98
CA PRO A 98 10.03 18.69 5.29
C PRO A 98 9.68 17.50 6.20
N GLU A 99 8.47 16.97 6.02
CA GLU A 99 8.05 15.73 6.67
C GLU A 99 8.66 14.53 5.93
N VAL A 100 9.41 13.69 6.62
CA VAL A 100 10.05 12.50 6.01
C VAL A 100 9.31 11.24 6.46
N PHE A 101 8.78 10.49 5.51
CA PHE A 101 8.10 9.21 5.76
C PHE A 101 8.86 8.05 5.12
N ARG A 102 8.99 6.94 5.87
CA ARG A 102 9.66 5.72 5.44
C ARG A 102 8.67 4.59 5.17
N TRP A 103 8.91 3.85 4.09
CA TRP A 103 8.30 2.54 3.84
C TRP A 103 9.37 1.48 3.58
N THR A 104 9.39 0.44 4.41
CA THR A 104 10.32 -0.69 4.37
C THR A 104 9.62 -1.93 3.81
N ASP A 105 10.30 -2.68 2.96
CA ASP A 105 9.84 -3.97 2.45
C ASP A 105 10.35 -5.16 3.27
N ALA A 106 9.83 -6.35 2.97
CA ALA A 106 10.21 -7.57 3.68
C ALA A 106 11.68 -7.97 3.45
N GLY A 107 12.32 -7.47 2.40
CA GLY A 107 13.73 -7.69 2.10
C GLY A 107 14.66 -6.67 2.75
N GLY A 108 14.15 -5.87 3.70
CA GLY A 108 14.90 -4.87 4.44
C GLY A 108 15.22 -3.60 3.64
N SER A 109 14.83 -3.50 2.36
CA SER A 109 15.00 -2.26 1.58
C SER A 109 13.91 -1.26 1.94
N TRP A 110 14.20 0.05 1.92
CA TRP A 110 13.22 1.07 2.24
C TRP A 110 13.26 2.26 1.29
N VAL A 111 12.14 2.99 1.23
CA VAL A 111 12.04 4.29 0.55
C VAL A 111 11.79 5.37 1.58
N ASP A 112 12.66 6.37 1.63
CA ASP A 112 12.45 7.61 2.35
C ASP A 112 11.86 8.65 1.41
N ALA A 113 10.71 9.21 1.75
CA ALA A 113 10.00 10.19 0.95
C ALA A 113 9.78 11.48 1.72
N SER A 114 10.24 12.59 1.15
CA SER A 114 10.16 13.94 1.72
C SER A 114 8.94 14.67 1.17
N PHE A 115 8.12 15.18 2.08
CA PHE A 115 6.91 15.93 1.77
C PHE A 115 7.04 17.36 2.28
N VAL A 116 6.64 18.32 1.45
CA VAL A 116 6.49 19.72 1.83
C VAL A 116 5.05 20.12 1.61
N ASN A 117 4.37 20.62 2.65
CA ASN A 117 2.94 20.93 2.61
C ASN A 117 2.09 19.73 2.12
N GLY A 118 2.46 18.52 2.54
CA GLY A 118 1.78 17.28 2.18
C GLY A 118 1.97 16.81 0.73
N LYS A 119 2.89 17.44 -0.04
CA LYS A 119 3.23 17.05 -1.41
C LYS A 119 4.65 16.50 -1.49
N LEU A 120 4.81 15.40 -2.21
CA LEU A 120 6.08 14.74 -2.43
C LEU A 120 7.02 15.64 -3.24
N THR A 121 8.16 15.97 -2.64
CA THR A 121 9.24 16.75 -3.27
C THR A 121 10.36 15.85 -3.74
N GLU A 122 10.77 14.89 -2.91
CA GLU A 122 11.90 14.01 -3.16
C GLU A 122 11.62 12.63 -2.55
N TRP A 123 12.22 11.59 -3.12
CA TRP A 123 12.27 10.27 -2.51
C TRP A 123 13.57 9.56 -2.85
N LYS A 124 14.03 8.70 -1.94
CA LYS A 124 15.26 7.92 -2.08
C LYS A 124 14.99 6.47 -1.72
N LEU A 125 15.35 5.56 -2.62
CA LEU A 125 15.41 4.13 -2.34
C LEU A 125 16.76 3.82 -1.68
N VAL A 126 16.72 3.13 -0.55
CA VAL A 126 17.90 2.63 0.16
C VAL A 126 17.78 1.12 0.27
N ARG A 127 18.85 0.43 -0.13
CA ARG A 127 19.04 -1.00 0.08
C ARG A 127 20.09 -1.15 1.18
N PRO A 128 19.79 -1.81 2.32
CA PRO A 128 20.82 -2.09 3.31
C PRO A 128 21.92 -2.93 2.67
N GLU A 129 23.17 -2.56 2.94
CA GLU A 129 24.28 -3.45 2.64
C GLU A 129 24.23 -4.62 3.64
N PRO A 130 24.52 -5.85 3.19
CA PRO A 130 24.59 -6.98 4.10
C PRO A 130 25.62 -6.67 5.18
N THR A 131 25.19 -6.73 6.44
CA THR A 131 26.07 -6.58 7.59
C THR A 131 27.16 -7.65 7.53
N GLU A 132 28.38 -7.36 8.00
CA GLU A 132 29.54 -8.26 7.91
C GLU A 132 29.25 -9.68 8.46
N ASP A 133 28.34 -9.81 9.43
CA ASP A 133 27.86 -11.10 9.97
C ASP A 133 27.03 -11.94 8.98
N GLU A 134 26.27 -11.32 8.08
CA GLU A 134 25.53 -12.00 7.00
C GLU A 134 26.46 -12.31 5.82
N ALA A 135 27.41 -11.43 5.51
CA ALA A 135 28.40 -11.66 4.46
C ALA A 135 29.30 -12.88 4.78
N ALA A 136 29.75 -13.01 6.03
CA ALA A 136 30.53 -14.16 6.50
C ALA A 136 29.75 -15.48 6.45
N ALA A 137 28.43 -15.46 6.66
CA ALA A 137 27.57 -16.64 6.55
C ALA A 137 27.32 -17.08 5.10
N ILE A 138 27.22 -16.12 4.17
CA ILE A 138 27.07 -16.39 2.73
C ILE A 138 28.38 -16.95 2.13
N GLU A 139 29.54 -16.48 2.61
CA GLU A 139 30.86 -16.96 2.19
C GLU A 139 31.16 -18.38 2.73
N ALA A 140 30.64 -18.72 3.92
CA ALA A 140 30.77 -20.04 4.52
C ALA A 140 29.90 -21.13 3.86
N ASP A 141 28.79 -20.74 3.21
CA ASP A 141 27.87 -21.66 2.50
C ASP A 141 28.12 -21.70 0.97
N ALA A 142 29.11 -20.95 0.47
CA ALA A 142 29.56 -21.08 -0.91
C ALA A 142 30.23 -22.46 -1.07
N PRO A 143 29.73 -23.36 -1.95
CA PRO A 143 30.36 -24.64 -2.17
C PRO A 143 31.75 -24.36 -2.75
N ALA A 144 32.79 -24.72 -1.99
CA ALA A 144 34.18 -24.60 -2.39
C ALA A 144 34.35 -25.23 -3.78
N SER A 145 34.51 -24.40 -4.80
CA SER A 145 34.78 -24.80 -6.18
C SER A 145 36.17 -25.44 -6.35
N ASP A 146 36.93 -25.57 -5.26
CA ASP A 146 38.28 -26.10 -5.22
C ASP A 146 38.35 -27.65 -5.17
N ALA A 147 37.21 -28.35 -5.18
CA ALA A 147 37.18 -29.82 -5.18
C ALA A 147 37.21 -30.45 -6.60
N VAL A 148 37.34 -29.68 -7.68
CA VAL A 148 37.57 -30.26 -9.01
C VAL A 148 39.05 -30.63 -9.15
N LYS A 149 39.40 -31.80 -8.60
CA LYS A 149 40.70 -32.45 -8.79
C LYS A 149 40.91 -32.70 -10.30
N PRO A 150 41.96 -32.14 -10.95
CA PRO A 150 42.27 -32.45 -12.33
C PRO A 150 42.91 -33.84 -12.37
N GLY A 151 42.12 -34.89 -12.60
CA GLY A 151 42.70 -36.24 -12.63
C GLY A 151 41.83 -37.39 -13.10
N ALA A 152 40.60 -37.16 -13.58
CA ALA A 152 39.69 -38.26 -13.94
C ALA A 152 39.34 -38.33 -15.44
N THR A 153 39.95 -37.51 -16.30
CA THR A 153 39.70 -37.53 -17.75
C THR A 153 40.62 -38.49 -18.52
N ASP A 154 41.63 -39.09 -17.89
CA ASP A 154 42.61 -39.95 -18.59
C ASP A 154 42.28 -41.45 -18.56
N ALA A 155 41.21 -41.86 -17.85
CA ALA A 155 40.85 -43.27 -17.69
C ALA A 155 39.84 -43.83 -18.72
N LEU A 156 39.38 -43.00 -19.66
CA LEU A 156 38.35 -43.37 -20.64
C LEU A 156 38.85 -43.41 -22.09
N ARG A 157 40.17 -43.38 -22.31
CA ARG A 157 40.73 -43.61 -23.64
C ARG A 157 40.77 -45.13 -23.92
N PRO A 158 39.95 -45.67 -24.84
CA PRO A 158 40.08 -47.07 -25.23
C PRO A 158 41.41 -47.28 -25.97
N PRO A 159 42.08 -48.44 -25.81
CA PRO A 159 43.23 -48.77 -26.63
C PRO A 159 42.74 -49.14 -28.04
N VAL A 160 43.33 -48.47 -29.04
CA VAL A 160 43.38 -48.75 -30.50
C VAL A 160 42.15 -49.37 -31.16
#